data_AF-A0A2C6BH19-F1
#
_entry.id   AF-A0A2C6BH19-F1
#
_cell.length_a   1.000
_cell.length_b   1.000
_cell.length_c   1.000
_cell.angle_alpha   90.00
_cell.angle_beta   90.00
_cell.angle_gamma   90.00
#
_symmetry.space_group_name_H-M   'P 1'
#
loop_
_entity.id
_entity.type
_entity.pdbx_description
1 polymer ?
#
loop_
_entity_poly.entity_id
_entity_poly.type
_entity_poly.pdbx_seq_one_letter_code
_entity_poly.pdbx_strand_id
1 'polypeptide(L)' 'DIQKVFTRNIPKNLVEAADTAQKLQGIVSHETILSTLPFIEDAKVELEKIKAEEDINVEKDMNTPIGVGANGSKE' A
#
# COMPACT_ATOMS: atom_id res chain seq x y z
N ASP A 1 12.83 23.60 -16.80
CA ASP A 1 13.42 24.01 -15.51
C ASP A 1 13.76 22.74 -14.74
N ILE A 2 15.03 22.52 -14.38
CA ILE A 2 15.46 21.28 -13.70
C ILE A 2 15.84 21.64 -12.28
N GLN A 3 15.02 21.24 -11.30
CA GLN A 3 15.32 21.44 -9.89
C GLN A 3 16.28 20.36 -9.39
N LYS A 4 17.49 20.74 -9.00
CA LYS A 4 18.46 19.84 -8.33
C LYS A 4 18.17 19.81 -6.84
N VAL A 5 17.62 18.69 -6.36
CA VAL A 5 17.43 18.43 -4.93
C VAL A 5 18.66 17.69 -4.40
N PHE A 6 19.38 18.30 -3.45
CA PHE A 6 20.51 17.66 -2.79
C PHE A 6 20.04 17.01 -1.48
N THR A 7 20.09 15.68 -1.42
CA THR A 7 19.77 14.91 -0.20
C THR A 7 21.04 14.55 0.55
N ARG A 8 21.10 14.86 1.85
CA ARG A 8 22.19 14.40 2.73
C ARG A 8 21.98 12.92 3.04
N ASN A 9 23.04 12.11 2.90
CA ASN A 9 23.02 10.70 3.28
C ASN A 9 23.15 10.56 4.81
N ILE A 10 22.04 10.82 5.52
CA ILE A 10 21.94 10.61 6.97
C ILE A 10 21.40 9.19 7.16
N PRO A 11 21.96 8.36 8.07
CA PRO A 11 21.38 7.06 8.39
C PRO A 11 19.98 7.27 8.96
N LYS A 12 18.98 6.75 8.27
CA LYS A 12 17.58 6.87 8.67
C LYS A 12 17.14 5.58 9.35
N ASN A 13 16.43 5.72 10.47
CA ASN A 13 15.87 4.60 11.17
C ASN A 13 14.54 4.20 10.53
N LEU A 14 14.55 3.11 9.76
CA LEU A 14 13.35 2.62 9.07
C LEU A 14 12.29 2.09 10.03
N VAL A 15 12.68 1.55 11.18
CA VAL A 15 11.76 1.03 12.20
C VAL A 15 10.95 2.17 12.79
N GLU A 16 11.64 3.25 13.20
CA GLU A 16 10.98 4.44 13.72
C GLU A 16 10.08 5.10 12.66
N ALA A 17 10.53 5.17 11.40
CA ALA A 17 9.71 5.70 10.31
C ALA A 17 8.43 4.89 10.10
N ALA A 18 8.50 3.55 10.14
CA ALA A 18 7.33 2.68 10.06
C ALA A 18 6.39 2.88 11.26
N ASP A 19 6.93 2.94 12.48
CA ASP A 19 6.14 3.19 13.69
C ASP A 19 5.42 4.54 13.65
N THR A 20 6.10 5.59 13.17
CA THR A 20 5.49 6.91 13.01
C THR A 20 4.40 6.89 11.95
N ALA A 21 4.63 6.26 10.80
CA ALA A 21 3.62 6.10 9.76
C ALA A 21 2.36 5.39 10.29
N GLN A 22 2.54 4.31 11.06
CA GLN A 22 1.43 3.56 11.66
C GLN A 22 0.66 4.40 12.69
N LYS A 23 1.33 5.26 13.46
CA LYS A 23 0.68 6.17 14.42
C LYS A 23 -0.03 7.34 13.73
N LEU A 24 0.44 7.76 12.57
CA LEU A 24 -0.19 8.81 11.74
C LEU A 24 -1.38 8.28 10.93
N GLN A 25 -1.54 6.96 10.83
CA GLN A 25 -2.68 6.30 10.21
C GLN A 25 -3.99 6.76 10.86
N GLY A 26 -4.88 7.38 10.09
CA GLY A 26 -6.15 7.92 10.57
C GLY A 26 -6.09 9.37 11.09
N ILE A 27 -4.91 9.96 11.22
CA ILE A 27 -4.74 11.39 11.54
C ILE A 27 -4.47 12.21 10.28
N VAL A 28 -3.67 11.66 9.36
CA VAL A 28 -3.30 12.31 8.10
C VAL A 28 -3.67 11.43 6.90
N SER A 29 -3.68 12.01 5.70
CA SER A 29 -3.98 11.26 4.46
C SER A 29 -2.88 10.25 4.15
N HIS A 30 -3.24 9.14 3.48
CA HIS A 30 -2.28 8.12 3.05
C HIS A 30 -1.13 8.70 2.22
N GLU A 31 -1.40 9.66 1.34
CA GLU A 31 -0.37 10.38 0.57
C GLU A 31 0.67 11.06 1.49
N THR A 32 0.20 11.70 2.57
CA THR A 32 1.08 12.38 3.52
C THR A 32 1.93 11.37 4.30
N ILE A 33 1.34 10.23 4.70
CA ILE A 33 2.07 9.16 5.38
C ILE A 33 3.19 8.63 4.47
N LEU A 34 2.88 8.33 3.22
CA LEU A 34 3.86 7.82 2.25
C LEU A 34 4.98 8.85 1.99
N SER A 35 4.66 10.15 1.97
CA SER A 35 5.66 11.21 1.82
C SER A 35 6.61 11.35 3.03
N THR A 36 6.25 10.83 4.21
CA THR A 36 7.16 10.83 5.38
C THR A 36 8.18 9.69 5.34
N LEU A 37 7.91 8.64 4.56
CA LEU A 37 8.78 7.49 4.45
C LEU A 37 9.96 7.81 3.52
N PRO A 38 11.21 7.68 3.99
CA PRO A 38 12.36 8.22 3.28
C PRO A 38 12.82 7.41 2.06
N PHE A 39 12.22 6.25 1.85
CA PHE A 39 12.49 5.34 0.74
C PHE A 39 11.45 5.44 -0.38
N ILE A 40 10.40 6.24 -0.18
CA ILE A 40 9.37 6.50 -1.19
C ILE A 40 9.79 7.76 -1.95
N GLU A 41 10.02 7.61 -3.25
CA GLU A 41 10.39 8.73 -4.13
C GLU A 41 9.19 9.61 -4.48
N ASP A 42 8.03 8.98 -4.75
CA ASP A 42 6.79 9.67 -5.07
C ASP A 42 5.60 8.99 -4.39
N ALA A 43 4.95 9.70 -3.46
CA ALA A 43 3.81 9.23 -2.71
C ALA A 43 2.58 8.95 -3.60
N LYS A 44 2.44 9.64 -4.73
CA LYS A 44 1.31 9.47 -5.65
C LYS A 44 1.43 8.19 -6.43
N VAL A 45 2.61 7.93 -6.97
CA VAL A 45 2.92 6.68 -7.69
C VAL A 45 2.70 5.48 -6.78
N GLU A 46 3.14 5.56 -5.52
CA GLU A 46 2.94 4.48 -4.57
C GLU A 46 1.46 4.26 -4.22
N LEU A 47 0.69 5.33 -4.09
CA LEU A 47 -0.75 5.24 -3.86
C LEU A 47 -1.52 4.65 -5.06
N GLU A 48 -1.09 4.93 -6.29
CA GLU A 48 -1.64 4.29 -7.50
C GLU A 48 -1.34 2.79 -7.55
N LYS A 49 -0.13 2.37 -7.15
CA LYS A 49 0.21 0.94 -7.06
C LYS A 49 -0.65 0.22 -6.04
N ILE A 50 -0.86 0.82 -4.86
CA ILE A 50 -1.73 0.24 -3.82
C ILE A 50 -3.14 0.03 -4.37
N LYS A 51 -3.69 1.01 -5.09
CA LYS A 51 -5.00 0.86 -5.74
C LYS A 51 -5.02 -0.23 -6.80
N ALA A 52 -3.99 -0.32 -7.63
CA ALA A 52 -3.88 -1.39 -8.62
C ALA A 52 -3.78 -2.77 -7.96
N GLU A 53 -3.07 -2.89 -6.83
CA GLU A 53 -3.01 -4.12 -6.04
C GLU A 53 -4.38 -4.46 -5.42
N GLU A 54 -5.10 -3.47 -4.90
CA GLU A 54 -6.46 -3.63 -4.38
C GLU A 54 -7.43 -4.08 -5.48
N ASP A 55 -7.42 -3.43 -6.64
CA ASP A 55 -8.28 -3.78 -7.79
C ASP A 55 -8.01 -5.21 -8.27
N ILE A 56 -6.72 -5.61 -8.39
CA ILE A 56 -6.34 -6.98 -8.73
C ILE A 56 -6.83 -7.97 -7.67
N ASN A 57 -6.82 -7.59 -6.40
CA ASN A 57 -7.28 -8.46 -5.32
C ASN A 57 -8.81 -8.60 -5.34
N VAL A 58 -9.54 -7.52 -5.63
CA VAL A 58 -11.00 -7.54 -5.81
C VAL A 58 -11.40 -8.39 -7.02
N GLU A 59 -10.66 -8.31 -8.13
CA GLU A 59 -10.88 -9.17 -9.30
C GLU A 59 -10.59 -10.66 -8.99
N LYS A 60 -9.57 -10.94 -8.18
CA LYS A 60 -9.27 -12.32 -7.73
C LYS A 60 -10.36 -12.88 -6.83
N ASP A 61 -10.92 -12.08 -5.93
CA ASP A 61 -12.02 -12.50 -5.06
C ASP A 61 -13.30 -12.81 -5.87
N MET A 62 -13.55 -12.08 -6.97
CA MET A 62 -14.66 -12.35 -7.89
C MET A 62 -14.45 -13.56 -8.83
N ASN A 63 -13.22 -14.08 -8.94
CA ASN A 63 -12.90 -15.28 -9.71
C ASN A 63 -12.68 -16.53 -8.82
N THR A 64 -12.94 -16.44 -7.51
CA THR A 64 -13.14 -17.66 -6.72
C THR A 64 -14.54 -18.20 -7.02
N PRO A 65 -14.68 -19.45 -7.51
CA PRO A 65 -16.00 -20.00 -7.79
C PRO A 65 -16.80 -20.05 -6.48
N ILE A 66 -17.84 -19.24 -6.36
CA ILE A 66 -18.96 -19.47 -5.45
C ILE A 66 -19.61 -20.78 -5.93
N GLY A 67 -19.04 -21.90 -5.51
CA GLY A 67 -19.30 -23.21 -6.10
C GLY A 67 -18.65 -24.35 -5.32
N VAL A 68 -18.57 -24.22 -4.00
CA VAL A 68 -18.23 -25.37 -3.15
C VAL A 68 -19.52 -26.14 -2.85
N GLY A 69 -19.86 -27.08 -3.75
CA GLY A 69 -20.58 -28.30 -3.42
C GLY A 69 -22.10 -28.32 -3.60
N ALA A 70 -22.57 -28.45 -4.84
CA ALA A 70 -23.76 -29.26 -5.11
C ALA A 70 -23.30 -30.66 -5.55
N ASN A 71 -23.33 -31.66 -4.66
CA ASN A 71 -23.61 -33.05 -5.04
C ASN A 71 -24.16 -33.83 -3.84
N GLY A 72 -25.32 -34.45 -4.04
CA GLY A 72 -26.07 -35.15 -3.00
C GLY A 72 -25.58 -36.57 -2.74
N SER A 73 -25.92 -37.06 -1.56
CA SER A 73 -26.09 -38.48 -1.30
C SER A 73 -27.42 -38.65 -0.58
N LYS A 74 -28.32 -39.32 -1.27
CA LYS A 74 -29.53 -39.92 -0.71
C LYS A 74 -29.07 -40.98 0.29
N GLU A 75 -29.59 -40.93 1.51
CA GLU A 75 -29.99 -42.07 2.35
C GLU A 75 -30.84 -41.56 3.52
#